data_AF-A0AAD8PLC0-F1
#
_entry.id   AF-A0AAD8PLC0-F1
#
_cell.length_a   1.000
_cell.length_b   1.000
_cell.length_c   1.000
_cell.angle_alpha   90.00
_cell.angle_beta   90.00
_cell.angle_gamma   90.00
#
_symmetry.space_group_name_H-M   'P 1'
#
loop_
_entity.id
_entity.type
_entity.pdbx_description
1 polymer ?
#
loop_
_entity_poly.entity_id
_entity_poly.type
_entity_poly.pdbx_seq_one_letter_code
_entity_poly.pdbx_strand_id
1 'polypeptide(L)' 'MAVPGWLPRVVPKQAQPLIADGKVAPPGACSDPKRASTSAAKLTWIWGPDAKSFNPARWLGPDARELETNICTL' A
#
# COMPACT_ATOMS: atom_id res chain seq x y z
N MET A 1 10.70 -9.16 13.67
CA MET A 1 10.81 -8.03 12.72
C MET A 1 9.53 -7.22 12.80
N ALA A 2 9.61 -5.91 13.01
CA ALA A 2 8.43 -5.04 13.03
C ALA A 2 7.90 -4.89 11.60
N VAL A 3 6.60 -5.12 11.41
CA VAL A 3 5.93 -4.90 10.13
C VAL A 3 5.45 -3.45 10.11
N PRO A 4 5.53 -2.72 8.98
CA PRO A 4 4.84 -1.44 8.86
C PRO A 4 3.34 -1.69 8.99
N GLY A 5 2.80 -1.44 10.18
CA GLY A 5 1.36 -1.32 10.37
C GLY A 5 0.90 -0.01 9.75
N TRP A 6 -0.31 0.02 9.20
CA TRP A 6 -0.90 1.29 8.81
C TRP A 6 -1.19 2.11 10.09
N LEU A 7 -1.41 3.41 9.95
CA LEU A 7 -1.91 4.19 11.07
C LEU A 7 -3.34 3.73 11.41
N PRO A 8 -3.68 3.52 12.69
CA PRO A 8 -5.06 3.28 13.09
C PRO A 8 -5.97 4.37 12.53
N ARG A 9 -7.07 3.95 11.89
CA ARG A 9 -8.12 4.85 11.40
C ARG A 9 -9.36 4.67 12.27
N VAL A 10 -10.15 5.73 12.40
CA VAL A 10 -11.37 5.73 13.21
C VAL A 10 -12.53 6.19 12.34
N VAL A 11 -13.66 5.49 12.42
CA VAL A 11 -14.91 5.98 11.81
C VAL A 11 -15.38 7.21 12.60
N PRO A 12 -15.57 8.39 11.98
CA PRO A 12 -15.97 9.59 12.71
C PRO A 12 -17.28 9.36 13.48
N LYS A 13 -17.34 9.82 14.75
CA LYS A 13 -18.48 9.55 15.65
C LYS A 13 -19.82 10.14 15.18
N GLN A 14 -19.77 11.21 14.39
CA GLN A 14 -20.93 11.94 13.90
C GLN A 14 -21.31 11.55 12.45
N ALA A 15 -20.62 10.57 11.87
CA ALA A 15 -20.85 10.12 10.50
C ALA A 15 -21.76 8.89 10.44
N GLN A 16 -22.24 8.57 9.23
CA GLN A 16 -22.91 7.31 8.96
C GLN A 16 -21.94 6.12 9.14
N PRO A 17 -22.43 4.91 9.48
CA PRO A 17 -21.60 3.71 9.56
C PRO A 17 -20.85 3.46 8.25
N LEU A 18 -19.57 3.08 8.35
CA LEU A 18 -18.78 2.71 7.19
C LEU A 18 -19.17 1.29 6.76
N ILE A 19 -19.57 1.12 5.50
CA ILE A 19 -19.87 -0.19 4.92
C ILE A 19 -18.76 -0.51 3.92
N ALA A 20 -18.01 -1.59 4.18
CA ALA A 20 -16.94 -2.07 3.31
C ALA A 20 -17.06 -3.59 3.15
N ASP A 21 -17.08 -4.07 1.90
CA ASP A 21 -17.23 -5.50 1.57
C ASP A 21 -18.42 -6.19 2.27
N GLY A 22 -19.55 -5.48 2.38
CA GLY A 22 -20.75 -5.96 3.07
C GLY A 22 -20.65 -6.00 4.60
N LYS A 23 -19.51 -5.59 5.18
CA LYS A 23 -19.32 -5.47 6.63
C LYS A 23 -19.57 -4.04 7.08
N VAL A 24 -20.26 -3.90 8.19
CA VAL A 24 -20.60 -2.60 8.78
C VAL A 24 -19.67 -2.29 9.94
N ALA A 25 -18.97 -1.15 9.85
CA ALA A 25 -18.15 -0.59 10.91
C ALA A 25 -18.88 0.64 11.52
N PRO A 26 -19.25 0.59 12.82
CA PRO A 26 -20.03 1.65 13.44
C PRO A 26 -19.21 2.93 13.69
N PRO A 27 -19.87 4.08 13.87
CA PRO A 27 -19.21 5.32 14.28
C PRO A 27 -18.38 5.13 15.56
N GLY A 28 -17.15 5.62 15.56
CA GLY A 28 -16.19 5.45 16.65
C GLY A 28 -15.40 4.13 16.62
N ALA A 29 -15.66 3.22 15.68
CA ALA A 29 -14.86 2.01 15.52
C ALA A 29 -13.44 2.37 15.07
N CYS A 30 -12.44 1.88 15.82
CA CYS A 30 -11.05 1.89 15.42
C CYS A 30 -10.77 0.69 14.51
N SER A 31 -10.47 0.95 13.24
CA SER A 31 -9.86 -0.07 12.39
C SER A 31 -8.37 -0.08 12.68
N ASP A 32 -7.96 -0.94 13.61
CA ASP A 32 -6.54 -1.26 13.79
C ASP A 32 -6.09 -2.15 12.63
N PRO A 33 -5.08 -1.75 11.85
CA PRO A 33 -4.58 -2.54 10.73
C PRO A 33 -3.79 -3.78 11.16
N LYS A 34 -3.84 -4.17 12.44
CA LYS A 34 -3.15 -5.35 12.98
C LYS A 34 -3.58 -6.69 12.36
N ARG A 35 -4.62 -6.72 11.51
CA ARG A 35 -5.16 -7.95 10.91
C ARG A 35 -4.86 -8.16 9.42
N ALA A 36 -4.19 -7.22 8.75
CA ALA A 36 -3.77 -7.39 7.36
C ALA A 36 -2.24 -7.48 7.30
N SER A 37 -1.67 -8.53 7.89
CA SER A 37 -0.22 -8.82 7.86
C SER A 37 0.33 -9.07 6.46
N THR A 38 -0.47 -8.89 5.41
CA THR A 38 -0.02 -8.85 4.03
C THR A 38 -0.20 -7.42 3.52
N SER A 39 0.86 -6.62 3.65
CA SER A 39 0.95 -5.36 2.91
C SER A 39 0.67 -5.67 1.44
N ALA A 40 -0.17 -4.85 0.80
CA ALA A 40 -0.53 -5.07 -0.61
C ALA A 40 0.73 -5.21 -1.50
N ALA A 41 1.83 -4.57 -1.11
CA ALA A 41 3.16 -4.68 -1.71
C ALA A 41 3.73 -6.11 -1.78
N LYS A 42 3.23 -7.09 -1.02
CA LYS A 42 3.74 -8.47 -0.99
C LYS A 42 2.79 -9.50 -1.60
N LEU A 43 1.64 -9.06 -2.13
CA LEU A 43 0.64 -9.94 -2.72
C LEU A 43 1.07 -10.40 -4.11
N THR A 44 1.38 -11.68 -4.26
CA THR A 44 1.84 -12.28 -5.52
C THR A 44 0.79 -12.27 -6.62
N TRP A 45 -0.50 -12.20 -6.27
CA TRP A 45 -1.57 -12.06 -7.26
C TRP A 45 -1.69 -10.64 -7.84
N ILE A 46 -1.14 -9.62 -7.15
CA ILE A 46 -1.04 -8.24 -7.66
C ILE A 46 0.29 -8.06 -8.39
N TRP A 47 1.39 -8.49 -7.78
CA TRP A 47 2.75 -8.15 -8.20
C TRP A 47 3.49 -9.29 -8.91
N GLY A 48 2.89 -10.47 -9.04
CA GLY A 48 3.55 -11.65 -9.61
C GLY A 48 4.46 -12.40 -8.61
N PRO A 49 5.15 -13.45 -9.07
CA PRO A 49 5.96 -14.33 -8.21
C PRO A 49 7.12 -13.61 -7.49
N ASP A 50 7.63 -12.53 -8.09
CA ASP A 50 8.75 -11.73 -7.57
C ASP A 50 8.31 -10.59 -6.64
N ALA A 51 7.06 -10.59 -6.14
CA ALA A 51 6.50 -9.56 -5.24
C ALA A 51 7.33 -9.29 -3.97
N LYS A 52 8.13 -10.27 -3.54
CA LYS A 52 9.00 -10.17 -2.35
C LYS A 52 10.45 -9.82 -2.69
N SER A 53 10.77 -9.72 -3.97
CA SER A 53 12.10 -9.42 -4.47
C SER A 53 12.25 -7.93 -4.73
N PHE A 54 13.45 -7.41 -4.54
CA PHE A 54 13.78 -6.04 -4.95
C PHE A 54 13.95 -6.01 -6.48
N ASN A 55 12.95 -5.46 -7.18
CA ASN A 55 12.94 -5.32 -8.64
C ASN A 55 12.62 -3.87 -9.03
N PRO A 56 13.63 -2.99 -9.17
CA PRO A 56 13.43 -1.58 -9.54
C PRO A 56 12.82 -1.40 -10.94
N ALA A 57 13.13 -2.30 -11.87
CA ALA A 57 12.65 -2.25 -13.25
C ALA A 57 11.11 -2.29 -13.33
N ARG A 58 10.45 -2.86 -12.32
CA ARG A 58 8.98 -2.84 -12.16
C ARG A 58 8.38 -1.42 -12.20
N TRP A 59 9.14 -0.42 -11.76
CA TRP A 59 8.69 0.97 -11.67
C TRP A 59 9.16 1.83 -12.84
N LEU A 60 9.86 1.22 -13.81
CA LEU A 60 10.45 1.90 -14.95
C LEU A 60 9.62 1.58 -16.22
N GLY A 61 9.25 2.63 -16.96
CA GLY A 61 8.66 2.47 -18.30
C GLY A 61 9.72 2.11 -19.35
N PRO A 62 9.31 1.72 -20.56
CA PRO A 62 10.23 1.34 -21.65
C PRO A 62 11.31 2.39 -21.94
N ASP A 63 10.97 3.67 -21.83
CA ASP A 63 11.84 4.80 -22.17
C ASP A 63 12.66 5.33 -20.97
N ALA A 64 12.57 4.67 -19.82
CA ALA A 64 13.23 5.13 -18.59
C ALA A 64 14.76 5.12 -18.67
N ARG A 65 15.33 4.46 -19.69
CA ARG A 65 16.78 4.38 -19.93
C ARG A 65 17.33 5.63 -20.65
N GLU A 66 16.50 6.44 -21.29
CA GLU A 66 16.97 7.54 -22.16
C GLU A 66 17.20 8.89 -21.44
N LEU A 67 16.99 8.96 -20.12
CA LEU A 67 17.01 10.23 -19.38
C LEU A 67 18.39 10.61 -18.77
N GLU A 68 19.50 10.21 -19.38
CA GLU A 68 20.85 10.73 -19.07
C GLU A 68 21.05 12.18 -19.60
N THR A 69 20.01 12.83 -20.14
CA THR A 69 20.14 14.16 -20.77
C THR A 69 20.29 15.32 -19.77
N ASN A 70 20.05 15.09 -18.47
CA ASN A 70 20.07 16.14 -17.44
C ASN A 70 20.87 15.78 -16.17
N ILE A 71 21.82 14.84 -16.25
CA ILE A 71 22.81 14.69 -15.18
C ILE A 71 23.77 15.88 -15.26
N CYS A 72 23.58 16.87 -14.37
CA CYS A 72 24.61 17.86 -14.09
C CYS A 72 25.71 17.20 -13.26
N THR A 73 26.77 16.72 -13.91
CA THR A 73 28.04 16.47 -13.24
C THR A 73 28.71 17.80 -12.93
N LEU A 74 29.13 17.97 -11.66
CA LEU A 74 29.96 19.07 -11.18
C LEU A 74 31.38 19.01 -11.77
#